data_AF-B0LB47-F1
#
_entry.id   AF-B0LB47-F1
#
_cell.length_a   1.000
_cell.length_b   1.000
_cell.length_c   1.000
_cell.angle_alpha   90.00
_cell.angle_beta   90.00
_cell.angle_gamma   90.00
#
_symmetry.space_group_name_H-M   'P 1'
#
loop_
_entity.id
_entity.type
_entity.pdbx_description
1 polymer ?
#
loop_
_entity_poly.entity_id
_entity_poly.type
_entity_poly.pdbx_seq_one_letter_code
_entity_poly.pdbx_strand_id
1 'polypeptide(L)' 'QFKDKAGGDKQKASLGLYSYPVLMAADILLYQTKYVPVGDDQKQHLELARDIASAFNNHYKLDYFIVPEILTLDCTSRI' A
#
# COMPACT_ATOMS: atom_id res chain seq x y z
N GLN A 1 5.63 -7.97 6.13
CA GLN A 1 6.66 -6.91 6.00
C GLN A 1 7.21 -6.42 7.35
N PHE A 2 6.48 -5.62 8.15
CA PHE A 2 7.03 -5.09 9.42
C PHE A 2 7.47 -6.19 10.39
N LYS A 3 6.62 -7.21 10.62
CA LYS A 3 6.93 -8.32 11.52
C LYS A 3 8.18 -9.09 11.10
N ASP A 4 8.40 -9.24 9.80
CA ASP A 4 9.53 -9.98 9.25
C ASP A 4 10.82 -9.14 9.31
N LYS A 5 10.72 -7.83 9.02
CA LYS A 5 11.87 -6.90 9.01
C LYS A 5 12.28 -6.39 10.40
N ALA A 6 11.35 -6.35 11.37
CA ALA A 6 11.64 -5.98 12.76
C ALA A 6 12.39 -7.08 13.54
N GLY A 7 12.36 -8.33 13.05
CA GLY A 7 12.99 -9.47 13.72
C GLY A 7 12.44 -9.72 15.12
N GLY A 8 13.29 -10.25 16.02
CA GLY A 8 12.93 -10.57 17.40
C GLY A 8 12.76 -9.34 18.30
N ASP A 9 13.46 -8.24 18.01
CA ASP A 9 13.55 -7.03 18.85
C ASP A 9 12.64 -5.92 18.30
N LYS A 10 11.33 -6.15 18.33
CA LYS A 10 10.30 -5.21 17.82
C LYS A 10 10.40 -3.79 18.42
N GLN A 11 10.96 -3.67 19.63
CA GLN A 11 11.14 -2.37 20.31
C GLN A 11 12.29 -1.53 19.73
N LYS A 12 13.24 -2.15 19.01
CA LYS A 12 14.33 -1.44 18.32
C LYS A 12 14.03 -1.16 16.85
N ALA A 13 12.91 -1.66 16.33
CA ALA A 13 12.49 -1.37 14.97
C ALA A 13 12.25 0.14 14.82
N SER A 14 12.77 0.73 13.74
CA SER A 14 12.63 2.16 13.52
C SER A 14 11.16 2.53 13.26
N LEU A 15 10.75 3.72 13.68
CA LEU A 15 9.42 4.25 13.39
C LEU A 15 9.13 4.28 11.89
N GLY A 16 10.15 4.59 11.08
CA GLY A 16 10.05 4.58 9.62
C GLY A 16 9.71 3.20 9.03
N LEU A 17 10.22 2.12 9.63
CA LEU A 17 9.88 0.76 9.20
C LEU A 17 8.42 0.42 9.50
N TYR A 18 7.89 0.95 10.60
CA TYR A 18 6.50 0.77 11.00
C TYR A 18 5.55 1.62 10.14
N SER A 19 5.90 2.89 9.88
CA SER A 19 5.06 3.84 9.14
C SER A 19 5.13 3.70 7.62
N TYR A 20 6.09 2.94 7.10
CA TYR A 20 6.31 2.78 5.66
C TYR A 20 5.04 2.47 4.84
N PRO A 21 4.14 1.55 5.26
CA PRO A 21 2.92 1.27 4.50
C PRO A 21 2.01 2.49 4.35
N VAL A 22 2.01 3.40 5.33
CA VAL A 22 1.24 4.65 5.27
C VAL A 22 1.87 5.63 4.28
N LEU A 23 3.21 5.71 4.25
CA LEU A 23 3.92 6.53 3.26
C LEU A 23 3.67 6.03 1.84
N MET A 24 3.71 4.71 1.62
CA MET A 24 3.38 4.11 0.34
C MET A 24 1.94 4.42 -0.09
N ALA A 25 0.98 4.36 0.83
CA ALA A 25 -0.40 4.75 0.55
C ALA A 25 -0.50 6.24 0.15
N ALA A 26 0.22 7.12 0.85
CA ALA A 26 0.25 8.54 0.51
C ALA A 26 0.81 8.78 -0.90
N ASP A 27 1.89 8.09 -1.28
CA ASP A 27 2.48 8.21 -2.62
C ASP A 27 1.50 7.77 -3.72
N ILE A 28 0.78 6.66 -3.52
CA ILE A 28 -0.20 6.16 -4.50
C ILE A 28 -1.38 7.12 -4.67
N LEU A 29 -1.95 7.57 -3.54
CA LEU A 29 -3.16 8.40 -3.51
C LEU A 29 -2.90 9.84 -3.95
N LEU A 30 -1.69 10.37 -3.69
CA LEU A 30 -1.30 11.72 -4.11
C LEU A 30 -1.39 11.91 -5.63
N TYR A 31 -1.02 10.87 -6.38
CA TYR A 31 -1.05 10.90 -7.86
C TYR A 31 -2.34 10.35 -8.47
N GLN A 32 -3.38 10.07 -7.67
CA GLN A 32 -4.67 9.54 -8.15
C GLN A 32 -4.49 8.28 -9.02
N THR A 33 -3.60 7.38 -8.59
CA THR A 33 -3.19 6.24 -9.39
C THR A 33 -4.29 5.18 -9.45
N LYS A 34 -4.71 4.80 -10.66
CA LYS A 34 -5.72 3.74 -10.84
C LYS A 34 -5.14 2.32 -10.77
N TYR A 35 -3.95 2.10 -11.32
CA TYR A 35 -3.32 0.79 -11.41
C TYR A 35 -1.93 0.82 -10.80
N VAL A 36 -1.67 -0.07 -9.86
CA VAL A 36 -0.36 -0.17 -9.21
C VAL A 36 0.20 -1.58 -9.43
N PRO A 37 1.35 -1.73 -10.12
CA PRO A 37 2.03 -3.01 -10.22
C PRO A 37 2.64 -3.37 -8.87
N VAL A 38 2.17 -4.45 -8.27
CA VAL A 38 2.66 -4.94 -6.97
C VAL A 38 2.97 -6.43 -7.04
N GLY A 39 4.09 -6.82 -6.41
CA GLY A 39 4.41 -8.22 -6.16
C GLY A 39 3.53 -8.80 -5.03
N ASP A 40 3.51 -10.14 -4.92
CA ASP A 40 2.71 -10.84 -3.91
C ASP A 40 3.01 -10.40 -2.47
N ASP A 41 4.26 -10.04 -2.20
CA ASP A 41 4.75 -9.58 -0.89
C ASP A 41 4.28 -8.17 -0.52
N GLN A 42 3.85 -7.36 -1.49
CA GLN A 42 3.40 -5.97 -1.30
C GLN A 42 1.88 -5.80 -1.38
N LYS A 43 1.13 -6.87 -1.68
CA LYS A 43 -0.34 -6.83 -1.78
C LYS A 43 -0.99 -6.23 -0.53
N GLN A 44 -0.51 -6.60 0.65
CA GLN A 44 -1.06 -6.10 1.92
C GLN A 44 -0.91 -4.58 2.09
N HIS A 45 0.14 -3.96 1.51
CA HIS A 45 0.29 -2.50 1.56
C HIS A 45 -0.67 -1.79 0.60
N LEU A 46 -0.95 -2.40 -0.56
CA LEU A 46 -1.94 -1.85 -1.48
C LEU A 46 -3.35 -1.95 -0.90
N GLU A 47 -3.70 -3.05 -0.23
CA GLU A 47 -4.97 -3.16 0.50
C GLU A 47 -5.11 -2.04 1.54
N LEU A 48 -4.04 -1.72 2.28
CA LEU A 48 -4.06 -0.58 3.19
C LEU A 48 -4.34 0.75 2.46
N ALA A 49 -3.75 0.98 1.29
CA ALA A 49 -4.02 2.18 0.50
C ALA A 49 -5.49 2.25 0.04
N ARG A 50 -6.08 1.12 -0.36
CA ARG A 50 -7.50 1.01 -0.73
C ARG A 50 -8.43 1.28 0.45
N ASP A 51 -8.11 0.75 1.62
CA ASP A 51 -8.86 0.98 2.85
C ASP A 51 -8.82 2.45 3.26
N ILE A 52 -7.65 3.10 3.18
CA ILE A 52 -7.48 4.52 3.48
C ILE A 52 -8.29 5.38 2.50
N ALA A 53 -8.20 5.12 1.19
CA ALA A 53 -8.96 5.84 0.18
C ALA A 53 -10.47 5.73 0.41
N SER A 54 -10.96 4.49 0.63
CA SER A 54 -12.37 4.23 0.89
C SER A 54 -12.84 4.86 2.19
N ALA A 55 -12.04 4.79 3.25
CA ALA A 55 -12.35 5.42 4.54
C ALA A 55 -12.45 6.94 4.41
N PHE A 56 -11.51 7.57 3.70
CA PHE A 56 -11.53 9.01 3.45
C PHE A 56 -12.78 9.43 2.66
N ASN A 57 -13.04 8.77 1.53
CA ASN A 57 -14.20 9.08 0.69
C ASN A 57 -15.52 8.91 1.46
N ASN A 58 -15.62 7.85 2.27
CA ASN A 58 -16.78 7.60 3.12
C ASN A 58 -16.94 8.60 4.26
N HIS A 59 -15.83 9.07 4.83
CA HIS A 59 -15.82 10.03 5.94
C HIS A 59 -16.25 11.42 5.45
N TYR A 60 -15.71 11.88 4.34
CA TYR A 60 -15.98 13.20 3.77
C TYR A 60 -17.17 13.22 2.80
N LYS A 61 -17.79 12.07 2.52
CA LYS A 61 -18.92 11.92 1.57
C LYS A 61 -18.61 12.51 0.19
N LEU A 62 -17.37 12.31 -0.26
CA LEU A 62 -16.83 12.83 -1.51
C LEU A 62 -16.04 11.72 -2.19
N ASP A 63 -16.19 11.58 -3.51
CA ASP A 63 -15.33 10.69 -4.30
C ASP A 63 -14.05 11.45 -4.68
N TYR A 64 -13.13 11.59 -3.72
CA TYR A 64 -11.90 12.36 -3.91
C TYR A 64 -10.75 11.48 -4.37
N PHE A 65 -10.49 10.38 -3.66
CA PHE A 65 -9.42 9.46 -3.98
C PHE A 65 -9.91 8.33 -4.88
N ILE A 66 -9.18 8.07 -5.96
CA ILE A 66 -9.39 6.87 -6.77
C ILE A 66 -8.91 5.67 -5.95
N VAL A 67 -9.74 4.63 -5.84
CA VAL A 67 -9.37 3.38 -5.17
C VAL A 67 -8.43 2.59 -6.10
N PRO A 68 -7.15 2.39 -5.73
CA PRO A 68 -6.16 1.79 -6.62
C PRO A 68 -6.40 0.27 -6.77
N GLU A 69 -6.20 -0.26 -7.98
CA GLU A 69 -6.31 -1.69 -8.30
C GLU A 69 -4.94 -2.32 -8.55
N ILE A 70 -4.81 -3.62 -8.22
CA ILE A 70 -3.61 -4.40 -8.50
C ILE A 70 -3.47 -4.57 -10.01
N LEU A 71 -2.32 -4.18 -10.55
CA LEU A 71 -1.92 -4.56 -11.90
C LEU A 71 -1.06 -5.82 -11.83
N THR A 72 -1.67 -6.98 -12.11
CA THR A 72 -0.90 -8.20 -12.34
C THR A 72 -0.30 -8.12 -13.74
N LEU A 73 0.99 -7.82 -13.83
CA LEU A 73 1.72 -8.02 -15.07
C LEU A 73 1.89 -9.53 -15.24
N ASP A 74 1.12 -10.13 -16.14
CA ASP A 74 1.35 -11.50 -16.61
C ASP A 74 2.67 -11.55 -17.39
N CYS A 75 3.81 -11.39 -16.72
CA CYS A 75 5.10 -11.79 -17.28
C CYS A 75 5.24 -13.30 -17.14
N THR A 76 4.38 -14.01 -17.88
CA THR A 76 4.74 -15.27 -18.51
C THR A 76 5.80 -14.99 -19.59
N SER A 77 7.00 -14.63 -19.15
CA SER A 77 8.23 -14.87 -19.89
C SER A 77 9.36 -14.96 -18.88
N ARG A 78 9.53 -16.18 -18.36
CA ARG A 78 10.84 -16.64 -17.94
C ARG A 78 11.77 -16.47 -19.15
N ILE A 79 12.81 -15.67 -19.00
CA ILE A 79 14.02 -15.75 -19.82
C ILE A 79 15.11 -16.26 -18.88
#